data_AF-A0A420PCW5-F1
#
_entry.id   AF-A0A420PCW5-F1
#
_cell.length_a   1.000
_cell.length_b   1.000
_cell.length_c   1.000
_cell.angle_alpha   90.00
_cell.angle_beta   90.00
_cell.angle_gamma   90.00
#
_symmetry.space_group_name_H-M   'P 1'
#
loop_
_entity.id
_entity.type
_entity.pdbx_description
1 polymer ?
#
loop_
_entity_poly.entity_id
_entity_poly.type
_entity_poly.pdbx_seq_one_letter_code
_entity_poly.pdbx_strand_id
1 'polypeptide(L)'
;MVGPKYGDFHIQRNWTQSGIVVLELAQDSDIVLRLAVQEFVPSTEELESDDTRGNKMYSIPWAIANPEEATQEIRHYLHHCMGYYLDTILDKSNHLVWDIFYWVVKLLRLPQPVCQDPI
;
A
#
# COMPACT_ATOMS: atom_id res chain seq x y z
N MET A 1 -19.23 1.02 21.76
CA MET A 1 -18.29 -0.06 21.38
C MET A 1 -17.19 0.60 20.56
N VAL A 2 -16.02 0.80 21.17
CA VAL A 2 -14.85 1.39 20.52
C VAL A 2 -14.19 0.25 19.75
N GLY A 3 -14.15 0.34 18.42
CA GLY A 3 -13.40 -0.61 17.60
C GLY A 3 -11.93 -0.65 18.02
N PRO A 4 -11.21 -1.75 17.77
CA PRO A 4 -9.83 -1.84 18.18
C PRO A 4 -9.03 -0.76 17.44
N LYS A 5 -8.24 0.02 18.19
CA LYS A 5 -7.37 1.10 17.69
C LYS A 5 -6.18 0.55 16.88
N TYR A 6 -6.36 -0.50 16.09
CA TYR A 6 -5.37 -0.97 15.12
C TYR A 6 -5.40 -0.04 13.92
N GLY A 7 -4.80 1.14 14.10
CA GLY A 7 -4.78 2.22 13.13
C GLY A 7 -3.92 3.40 13.60
N ASP A 8 -3.76 3.55 14.92
CA ASP A 8 -2.76 4.44 15.49
C ASP A 8 -1.41 3.69 15.53
N PHE A 9 -0.68 3.71 14.41
CA PHE A 9 0.70 3.18 14.32
C PHE A 9 1.70 3.92 15.23
N HIS A 10 1.23 4.91 15.99
CA HIS A 10 1.91 5.55 17.12
C HIS A 10 1.91 4.64 18.37
N ILE A 11 2.33 3.39 18.21
CA ILE A 11 2.79 2.60 19.36
C ILE A 11 4.17 3.14 19.69
N GLN A 12 4.33 3.69 20.90
CA GLN A 12 5.62 4.14 21.39
C GLN A 12 6.54 2.93 21.52
N ARG A 13 7.53 2.82 20.63
CA ARG A 13 8.47 1.70 20.60
C ARG A 13 9.74 2.06 21.34
N ASN A 14 10.24 1.10 22.12
CA ASN A 14 11.57 1.20 22.70
C ASN A 14 12.60 0.75 21.67
N TRP A 15 13.07 1.69 20.85
CA TRP A 15 14.07 1.42 19.82
C TRP A 15 15.39 0.97 20.43
N THR A 16 16.01 -0.04 19.80
CA THR A 16 17.35 -0.48 20.17
C THR A 16 18.41 0.47 19.59
N GLN A 17 19.65 0.32 20.06
CA GLN A 17 20.82 1.02 19.50
C GLN A 17 21.40 0.32 18.26
N SER A 18 20.73 -0.69 17.69
CA SER A 18 21.27 -1.52 16.61
C SER A 18 21.42 -0.80 15.26
N GLY A 19 21.07 0.48 15.20
CA GLY A 19 21.16 1.31 14.01
C GLY A 19 19.97 1.12 13.08
N ILE A 20 19.91 1.94 12.04
CA ILE A 20 18.86 1.88 11.01
C ILE A 20 19.32 0.94 9.89
N VAL A 21 18.46 0.01 9.50
CA VAL A 21 18.63 -0.82 8.31
C VAL A 21 17.69 -0.31 7.22
N VAL A 22 18.12 -0.34 5.97
CA VAL A 22 17.30 0.09 4.84
C VAL A 22 16.78 -1.13 4.10
N LEU A 23 15.46 -1.26 4.01
CA LEU A 23 14.79 -2.23 3.16
C LEU A 23 14.58 -1.61 1.78
N GLU A 24 15.21 -2.20 0.77
CA GLU A 24 15.12 -1.75 -0.61
C GLU A 24 14.19 -2.67 -1.39
N LEU A 25 13.18 -2.08 -2.03
CA LEU A 25 12.31 -2.74 -2.98
C LEU A 25 12.80 -2.34 -4.37
N ALA A 26 13.21 -3.34 -5.14
CA ALA A 26 13.68 -3.16 -6.50
C ALA A 26 12.71 -3.81 -7.50
N GLN A 27 12.51 -3.14 -8.63
CA GLN A 27 11.77 -3.66 -9.78
C GLN A 27 12.66 -3.52 -11.02
N ASP A 28 12.81 -4.60 -11.80
CA ASP A 28 13.58 -4.62 -13.05
C ASP A 28 15.03 -4.07 -12.93
N SER A 29 15.64 -4.27 -11.76
CA SER A 29 17.00 -3.80 -11.38
C SER A 29 17.11 -2.33 -10.94
N ASP A 30 16.01 -1.59 -10.91
CA ASP A 30 15.95 -0.24 -10.33
C ASP A 30 15.33 -0.30 -8.93
N ILE A 31 15.94 0.42 -7.98
CA ILE A 31 15.39 0.58 -6.63
C ILE A 31 14.23 1.57 -6.72
N VAL A 32 13.01 1.11 -6.43
CA VAL A 32 11.78 1.89 -6.57
C VAL A 32 11.24 2.41 -5.24
N LEU A 33 11.66 1.81 -4.12
CA LEU A 33 11.26 2.24 -2.77
C LEU A 33 12.32 1.83 -1.75
N ARG A 34 12.64 2.75 -0.82
CA ARG A 34 13.57 2.50 0.30
C ARG A 34 12.86 2.82 1.60
N LEU A 35 12.85 1.87 2.53
CA LEU A 35 12.20 2.00 3.83
C LEU A 35 13.22 1.83 4.94
N ALA A 36 13.37 2.85 5.78
CA ALA A 36 14.18 2.75 7.00
C ALA A 36 13.44 1.90 8.04
N VAL A 37 14.06 0.82 8.47
CA VAL A 37 13.57 -0.07 9.54
C VAL A 37 14.56 -0.12 10.69
N GLN A 38 14.05 -0.25 11.90
CA GLN A 38 14.84 -0.33 13.11
C GLN A 38 14.27 -1.42 14.02
N GLU A 39 15.16 -2.07 14.74
CA GLU A 39 14.77 -3.05 15.76
C GLU A 39 14.31 -2.34 17.03
N PHE A 40 13.25 -2.84 17.64
CA PHE A 40 12.75 -2.37 18.93
C PHE A 40 12.70 -3.52 19.93
N VAL A 41 12.48 -3.19 21.21
CA VAL A 41 12.27 -4.18 22.27
C VAL A 41 10.79 -4.21 22.60
N PRO A 42 10.05 -5.28 22.22
CA PRO A 42 8.66 -5.44 22.61
C PRO A 42 8.55 -5.64 24.13
N SER A 43 7.48 -5.16 24.72
CA SER A 43 7.15 -5.46 26.12
C SER A 43 6.72 -6.94 26.31
N THR A 44 6.74 -7.43 27.54
CA THR A 44 6.33 -8.81 27.85
C THR A 44 4.87 -9.08 27.45
N GLU A 45 3.97 -8.10 27.62
CA GLU A 45 2.57 -8.20 27.23
C GLU A 45 2.42 -8.33 25.70
N GLU A 46 3.25 -7.59 24.96
CA GLU A 46 3.27 -7.61 23.50
C GLU A 46 3.83 -8.91 22.92
N LEU A 47 4.80 -9.54 23.59
CA LEU A 47 5.33 -10.85 23.20
C LEU A 47 4.32 -11.98 23.36
N GLU A 48 3.44 -11.89 24.36
CA GLU A 48 2.38 -12.86 24.59
C GLU A 48 1.17 -12.65 23.66
N SER A 49 1.04 -11.47 23.06
CA SER A 49 -0.06 -11.10 22.17
C SER A 49 -0.01 -11.82 20.82
N ASP A 50 -1.17 -12.31 20.39
CA ASP A 50 -1.37 -12.92 19.08
C ASP A 50 -2.11 -11.97 18.14
N ASP A 51 -1.75 -12.00 16.86
CA ASP A 51 -2.45 -11.32 15.79
C ASP A 51 -3.84 -11.95 15.55
N THR A 52 -4.63 -11.34 14.66
CA THR A 52 -5.98 -11.84 14.32
C THR A 52 -6.00 -13.21 13.64
N ARG A 53 -4.83 -13.75 13.28
CA ARG A 53 -4.62 -15.06 12.65
C ARG A 53 -3.96 -16.06 13.61
N GLY A 54 -3.72 -15.69 14.87
CA GLY A 54 -3.11 -16.53 15.90
C GLY A 54 -1.57 -16.59 15.86
N ASN A 55 -0.90 -15.69 15.13
CA ASN A 55 0.57 -15.60 15.13
C ASN A 55 1.06 -14.60 16.17
N LYS A 56 2.22 -14.86 16.78
CA LYS A 56 2.84 -13.94 17.73
C LYS A 56 3.14 -12.59 17.05
N MET A 57 2.51 -11.53 17.58
CA MET A 57 2.42 -10.21 16.94
C MET A 57 3.79 -9.56 16.69
N TYR A 58 4.76 -9.83 17.56
CA TYR A 58 6.12 -9.26 17.50
C TYR A 58 7.21 -10.32 17.55
N SER A 59 6.96 -11.47 16.94
CA SER A 59 7.97 -12.52 16.74
C SER A 59 9.21 -12.03 15.97
N ILE A 60 9.05 -10.99 15.15
CA ILE A 60 10.13 -10.25 14.49
C ILE A 60 10.04 -8.79 14.93
N PRO A 61 10.92 -8.33 15.85
CA PRO A 61 10.78 -7.02 16.48
C PRO A 61 11.42 -5.90 15.64
N TRP A 62 11.06 -5.83 14.37
CA TRP A 62 11.50 -4.79 13.43
C TRP A 62 10.30 -3.97 12.97
N ALA A 63 10.47 -2.65 12.90
CA ALA A 63 9.42 -1.75 12.43
C ALA A 63 10.02 -0.60 11.63
N ILE A 64 9.16 0.08 10.85
CA ILE A 64 9.53 1.29 10.13
C ILE A 64 9.94 2.36 11.16
N ALA A 65 11.15 2.88 11.02
CA ALA A 65 11.73 3.83 11.96
C ALA A 65 11.04 5.20 11.89
N ASN A 66 10.68 5.63 10.68
CA ASN A 66 10.00 6.90 10.41
C ASN A 66 8.74 6.66 9.54
N PRO A 67 7.57 6.48 10.15
CA PRO A 67 6.32 6.24 9.45
C PRO A 67 5.91 7.38 8.50
N GLU A 68 6.21 8.62 8.86
CA GLU A 68 5.90 9.81 8.06
C GLU A 68 6.71 9.83 6.77
N GLU A 69 8.02 9.62 6.88
CA GLU A 69 8.93 9.52 5.73
C GLU A 69 8.56 8.31 4.86
N ALA A 70 8.32 7.15 5.46
CA ALA A 70 7.87 5.97 4.72
C ALA A 70 6.55 6.21 3.97
N THR A 71 5.60 6.92 4.58
CA THR A 71 4.33 7.28 3.94
C THR A 71 4.58 8.20 2.74
N GLN A 72 5.49 9.17 2.88
CA GLN A 72 5.86 10.07 1.80
C GLN A 72 6.53 9.31 0.64
N GLU A 73 7.49 8.44 0.93
CA GLU A 73 8.17 7.62 -0.08
C GLU A 73 7.20 6.68 -0.81
N ILE A 74 6.29 6.03 -0.08
CA ILE A 74 5.23 5.19 -0.69
C ILE A 74 4.33 6.04 -1.58
N ARG A 75 3.93 7.25 -1.16
CA ARG A 75 3.12 8.15 -1.99
C ARG A 75 3.87 8.57 -3.25
N HIS A 76 5.16 8.88 -3.14
CA HIS A 76 6.01 9.19 -4.29
C HIS A 76 6.09 8.01 -5.26
N TYR A 77 6.33 6.80 -4.75
CA TYR A 77 6.33 5.59 -5.55
C TYR A 77 4.98 5.38 -6.28
N LEU A 78 3.86 5.45 -5.54
CA LEU A 78 2.53 5.29 -6.14
C LEU A 78 2.24 6.38 -7.19
N HIS A 79 2.58 7.63 -6.92
CA HIS A 79 2.42 8.71 -7.88
C HIS A 79 3.29 8.51 -9.13
N HIS A 80 4.54 8.08 -8.96
CA HIS A 80 5.46 7.89 -10.08
C HIS A 80 5.09 6.67 -10.93
N CYS A 81 4.74 5.54 -10.31
CA CYS A 81 4.44 4.30 -11.02
C CYS A 81 3.00 4.24 -11.53
N MET A 82 2.03 4.72 -10.74
CA MET A 82 0.61 4.65 -11.11
C MET A 82 0.07 5.97 -11.66
N GLY A 83 0.60 7.12 -11.25
CA GLY A 83 0.09 8.42 -11.69
C GLY A 83 0.14 8.56 -13.21
N TYR A 84 1.31 8.35 -13.82
CA TYR A 84 1.46 8.41 -15.28
C TYR A 84 0.60 7.36 -16.01
N TYR A 85 0.50 6.15 -15.46
CA TYR A 85 -0.30 5.08 -16.04
C TYR A 85 -1.79 5.42 -16.02
N LEU A 86 -2.29 5.89 -14.87
CA LEU A 86 -3.67 6.30 -14.69
C LEU A 86 -4.00 7.56 -15.48
N ASP A 87 -3.11 8.55 -15.52
CA ASP A 87 -3.27 9.75 -16.35
C ASP A 87 -3.41 9.37 -17.81
N THR A 88 -2.58 8.44 -18.31
CA THR A 88 -2.64 7.99 -19.70
C THR A 88 -3.91 7.21 -20.02
N ILE A 89 -4.42 6.41 -19.07
CA ILE A 89 -5.60 5.56 -19.27
C ILE A 89 -6.91 6.32 -19.05
N LEU A 90 -6.92 7.27 -18.12
CA LEU A 90 -8.07 8.09 -17.79
C LEU A 90 -8.13 9.37 -18.64
N ASP A 91 -7.11 9.64 -19.47
CA ASP A 91 -7.14 10.70 -20.46
C ASP A 91 -8.22 10.41 -21.52
N LYS A 92 -9.30 11.18 -21.45
CA LYS A 92 -10.44 11.12 -22.38
C LYS A 92 -10.08 11.52 -23.82
N SER A 93 -8.94 12.17 -24.02
CA SER A 93 -8.42 12.50 -25.35
C SER A 93 -7.58 11.37 -25.96
N ASN A 94 -7.20 10.36 -25.17
CA ASN A 94 -6.42 9.21 -25.64
C ASN A 94 -7.32 8.16 -26.29
N HIS A 95 -7.67 8.40 -27.56
CA HIS A 95 -8.55 7.51 -28.34
C HIS A 95 -8.08 6.05 -28.38
N LEU A 96 -6.77 5.78 -28.37
CA LEU A 96 -6.24 4.42 -28.43
C LEU A 96 -6.63 3.58 -27.20
N VAL A 97 -6.50 4.14 -25.99
CA VAL A 97 -6.86 3.43 -24.76
C VAL A 97 -8.36 3.19 -24.71
N TRP A 98 -9.16 4.21 -25.04
CA TRP A 98 -10.61 4.06 -25.06
C TRP A 98 -11.08 3.09 -26.14
N ASP A 99 -10.48 3.09 -27.31
CA ASP A 99 -10.80 2.14 -28.38
C ASP A 99 -10.52 0.70 -27.94
N ILE A 100 -9.37 0.45 -27.29
CA ILE A 100 -9.05 -0.87 -26.71
C ILE A 100 -10.07 -1.24 -25.62
N PHE A 101 -10.39 -0.31 -24.72
CA PHE A 101 -11.34 -0.53 -23.64
C PHE A 101 -12.74 -0.84 -24.17
N TYR A 102 -13.23 -0.06 -25.16
CA TYR A 102 -14.50 -0.31 -25.85
C TYR A 102 -14.50 -1.65 -26.56
N TRP A 103 -13.39 -2.03 -27.19
CA TRP A 103 -13.27 -3.33 -27.84
C TRP A 103 -13.37 -4.48 -26.84
N VAL A 104 -12.68 -4.38 -25.70
CA VAL A 104 -12.72 -5.37 -24.61
C VAL A 104 -14.12 -5.45 -24.00
N VAL A 105 -14.78 -4.32 -23.72
CA VAL A 105 -16.17 -4.30 -23.23
C VAL A 105 -17.13 -4.98 -24.22
N LYS A 106 -16.95 -4.73 -25.53
CA LYS A 106 -17.74 -5.36 -26.60
C LYS A 106 -17.50 -6.87 -26.69
N LEU A 107 -16.26 -7.32 -26.52
CA LEU A 107 -15.90 -8.75 -26.48
C LEU A 107 -16.47 -9.47 -25.26
N LEU A 108 -16.45 -8.81 -24.09
CA LEU A 108 -16.87 -9.40 -22.82
C LEU A 108 -18.39 -9.62 -22.73
N ARG A 109 -19.17 -9.18 -23.73
CA ARG A 109 -20.64 -9.29 -23.78
C ARG A 109 -21.30 -8.86 -22.46
N LEU A 110 -20.73 -7.85 -21.79
CA LEU A 110 -21.31 -7.32 -20.57
C LEU A 110 -22.70 -6.76 -20.91
N PRO A 111 -23.74 -7.07 -20.11
CA PRO A 111 -25.06 -6.53 -20.35
C PRO A 111 -24.96 -5.01 -20.33
N GLN A 112 -25.29 -4.36 -21.44
CA GLN A 112 -25.33 -2.91 -21.49
C GLN A 112 -26.51 -2.44 -20.61
N PRO A 113 -26.31 -1.43 -19.74
CA PRO A 113 -27.41 -0.84 -19.01
C PRO A 113 -28.37 -0.23 -20.03
N VAL A 114 -29.59 -0.74 -20.06
CA VAL A 114 -30.66 -0.19 -20.89
C VAL A 114 -31.04 1.14 -20.27
N CYS A 115 -30.70 2.25 -20.92
CA CYS A 115 -31.29 3.54 -20.59
C CYS A 115 -32.79 3.39 -20.90
N GLN A 116 -33.61 3.26 -19.86
CA GLN A 116 -35.06 3.39 -20.01
C GLN A 116 -35.33 4.88 -20.13
N ASP A 117 -35.72 5.33 -21.33
CA ASP A 117 -36.24 6.67 -21.51
C ASP A 117 -37.50 6.83 -20.65
N PRO A 118 -37.62 7.89 -19.85
CA PRO A 118 -38.85 8.16 -19.11
C PRO A 118 -39.98 8.49 -20.10
N ILE A 119 -41.08 7.76 -19.98
CA ILE A 119 -42.36 7.98 -20.69
C ILE A 119 -42.97 9.31 -20.23
#